data_AF-A0A1B7VUK3-F1
#
_entry.id   AF-A0A1B7VUK3-F1
#
_cell.length_a   1.000
_cell.length_b   1.000
_cell.length_c   1.000
_cell.angle_alpha   90.00
_cell.angle_beta   90.00
_cell.angle_gamma   90.00
#
_symmetry.space_group_name_H-M   'P 1'
#
loop_
_entity.id
_entity.type
_entity.pdbx_description
1 polymer ?
#
loop_
_entity_poly.entity_id
_entity_poly.type
_entity_poly.pdbx_seq_one_letter_code
_entity_poly.pdbx_strand_id
1 'polypeptide(L)'
;MAIQSTAGSLFQTAYERRYTWDENFPGYSAYVQLLQEGEIYTGKIQIDPRLNIRVTEVADKEIAAGIDIQLQEVVTRCQKTSFLDSYGQHEFILGETGENDGVTVFVKSDNTGIHYQIRNQTIHQEVRFMGRMSLEMNYDDFLDTESSYLPLIYHVVFRNSQTGDVDSILKFTDTYQKFGDYYILTSQVVAEYVDGKIETPSSITEFIYSQIQLSNN
;
A
#
# COMPACT_ATOMS: atom_id res chain seq x y z
N MET A 1 -27.98 8.36 15.00
CA MET A 1 -26.52 8.55 14.99
C MET A 1 -25.94 7.47 15.88
N ALA A 2 -25.20 6.52 15.32
CA ALA A 2 -24.47 5.55 16.14
C ALA A 2 -23.39 6.30 16.92
N ILE A 3 -23.30 6.05 18.22
CA ILE A 3 -22.21 6.60 19.04
C ILE A 3 -20.94 5.89 18.56
N GLN A 4 -19.99 6.63 18.01
CA GLN A 4 -18.71 6.07 17.58
C GLN A 4 -17.92 5.61 18.81
N SER A 5 -17.47 4.36 18.82
CA SER A 5 -16.63 3.84 19.90
C SER A 5 -15.25 4.48 19.86
N THR A 6 -14.55 4.53 21.00
CA THR A 6 -13.15 5.01 21.06
C THR A 6 -12.27 4.30 20.03
N ALA A 7 -12.44 2.98 19.85
CA ALA A 7 -11.74 2.19 18.84
C ALA A 7 -12.04 2.68 17.41
N GLY A 8 -13.32 2.93 17.10
CA GLY A 8 -13.75 3.45 15.82
C GLY A 8 -13.18 4.84 15.54
N SER A 9 -13.14 5.73 16.53
CA SER A 9 -12.56 7.07 16.38
C SER A 9 -11.05 7.04 16.16
N LEU A 10 -10.33 6.18 16.88
CA LEU A 10 -8.88 5.98 16.70
C LEU A 10 -8.57 5.48 15.29
N PHE A 11 -9.32 4.49 14.81
CA PHE A 11 -9.13 3.95 13.46
C PHE A 11 -9.55 4.92 12.37
N GLN A 12 -10.69 5.61 12.51
CA GLN A 12 -11.09 6.63 11.55
C GLN A 12 -10.03 7.72 11.42
N THR A 13 -9.53 8.24 12.55
CA THR A 13 -8.51 9.30 12.55
C THR A 13 -7.26 8.84 11.80
N ALA A 14 -6.78 7.62 12.06
CA ALA A 14 -5.60 7.10 11.37
C ALA A 14 -5.85 6.81 9.88
N TYR A 15 -7.01 6.23 9.56
CA TYR A 15 -7.39 5.89 8.19
C TYR A 15 -7.55 7.13 7.30
N GLU A 16 -8.14 8.20 7.83
CA GLU A 16 -8.38 9.45 7.11
C GLU A 16 -7.11 10.32 6.98
N ARG A 17 -6.09 10.10 7.82
CA ARG A 17 -4.76 10.71 7.67
C ARG A 17 -3.86 10.02 6.65
N ARG A 18 -4.26 8.90 6.05
CA ARG A 18 -3.50 8.34 4.93
C ARG A 18 -3.47 9.36 3.79
N TYR A 19 -2.30 9.56 3.20
CA TYR A 19 -2.21 10.37 2.00
C TYR A 19 -3.01 9.70 0.87
N THR A 20 -3.82 10.49 0.19
CA THR A 20 -4.60 10.07 -0.97
C THR A 20 -4.59 11.18 -2.01
N TRP A 21 -4.70 10.81 -3.28
CA TRP A 21 -5.02 11.73 -4.35
C TRP A 21 -6.48 12.17 -4.21
N ASP A 22 -6.70 13.49 -4.22
CA ASP A 22 -8.03 14.07 -4.09
C ASP A 22 -8.80 14.03 -5.41
N GLU A 23 -10.02 14.58 -5.40
CA GLU A 23 -10.90 14.63 -6.58
C GLU A 23 -10.38 15.51 -7.73
N ASN A 24 -9.39 16.37 -7.46
CA ASN A 24 -8.76 17.25 -8.45
C ASN A 24 -7.48 16.64 -9.03
N PHE A 25 -7.11 15.42 -8.64
CA PHE A 25 -5.94 14.75 -9.16
C PHE A 25 -6.02 14.61 -10.69
N PRO A 26 -5.10 15.23 -11.44
CA PRO A 26 -5.19 15.25 -12.89
C PRO A 26 -4.73 13.94 -13.53
N GLY A 27 -4.26 12.96 -12.74
CA GLY A 27 -3.46 11.87 -13.27
C GLY A 27 -2.06 12.32 -13.70
N TYR A 28 -1.27 11.38 -14.18
CA TYR A 28 0.08 11.66 -14.68
C TYR A 28 0.51 10.64 -15.73
N SER A 29 1.57 10.98 -16.44
CA SER A 29 2.30 10.08 -17.33
C SER A 29 3.78 10.08 -16.96
N ALA A 30 4.47 8.99 -17.28
CA ALA A 30 5.91 8.85 -17.06
C ALA A 30 6.52 7.82 -18.02
N TYR A 31 7.84 7.87 -18.17
CA TYR A 31 8.60 6.69 -18.59
C TYR A 31 8.80 5.78 -17.39
N VAL A 32 8.75 4.47 -17.63
CA VAL A 32 9.05 3.44 -16.64
C VAL A 32 10.28 2.65 -17.07
N GLN A 33 11.15 2.37 -16.11
CA GLN A 33 12.20 1.37 -16.19
C GLN A 33 11.93 0.31 -15.13
N LEU A 34 11.95 -0.96 -15.53
CA LEU A 34 11.92 -2.11 -14.62
C LEU A 34 13.26 -2.82 -14.69
N LEU A 35 13.92 -2.97 -13.55
CA LEU A 35 15.17 -3.71 -13.42
C LEU A 35 14.90 -4.99 -12.64
N GLN A 36 15.20 -6.13 -13.23
CA GLN A 36 15.00 -7.44 -12.61
C GLN A 36 16.05 -8.41 -13.14
N GLU A 37 16.72 -9.15 -12.25
CA GLU A 37 17.72 -10.17 -12.60
C GLU A 37 18.86 -9.68 -13.52
N GLY A 38 19.18 -8.38 -13.47
CA GLY A 38 20.22 -7.75 -14.29
C GLY A 38 19.75 -7.28 -15.67
N GLU A 39 18.49 -7.53 -16.03
CA GLU A 39 17.86 -7.03 -17.25
C GLU A 39 17.16 -5.69 -16.99
N ILE A 40 17.06 -4.87 -18.05
CA ILE A 40 16.39 -3.56 -18.01
C ILE A 40 15.29 -3.54 -19.06
N TYR A 41 14.06 -3.34 -18.60
CA TYR A 41 12.89 -3.16 -19.44
C TYR A 41 12.41 -1.71 -19.39
N THR A 42 11.88 -1.22 -20.50
CA THR A 42 11.43 0.18 -20.62
C THR A 42 10.02 0.23 -21.16
N GLY A 43 9.31 1.32 -20.85
CA GLY A 43 8.01 1.62 -21.42
C GLY A 43 7.50 2.98 -20.97
N LYS A 44 6.19 3.17 -21.15
CA LYS A 44 5.45 4.36 -20.73
C LYS A 44 4.23 3.96 -19.94
N ILE A 45 3.91 4.77 -18.94
CA ILE A 45 2.73 4.61 -18.10
C ILE A 45 1.88 5.87 -18.16
N GLN A 46 0.58 5.69 -17.98
CA GLN A 46 -0.36 6.78 -17.75
C GLN A 46 -1.39 6.32 -16.71
N ILE A 47 -1.64 7.19 -15.73
CA ILE A 47 -2.78 7.11 -14.83
C ILE A 47 -3.66 8.31 -15.16
N ASP A 48 -4.90 8.08 -15.57
CA ASP A 48 -5.83 9.17 -15.90
C ASP A 48 -6.54 9.74 -14.64
N PRO A 49 -7.27 10.86 -14.71
CA PRO A 49 -8.01 11.41 -13.57
C PRO A 49 -9.04 10.46 -12.94
N ARG A 50 -9.44 9.40 -13.65
CA ARG A 50 -10.35 8.37 -13.16
C ARG A 50 -9.59 7.15 -12.61
N LEU A 51 -8.27 7.29 -12.44
CA LEU A 51 -7.35 6.28 -11.95
C LEU A 51 -7.23 5.05 -12.85
N ASN A 52 -7.59 5.15 -14.13
CA ASN A 52 -7.34 4.07 -15.08
C ASN A 52 -5.87 4.05 -15.48
N ILE A 53 -5.29 2.86 -15.49
CA ILE A 53 -3.89 2.62 -15.79
C ILE A 53 -3.75 2.21 -17.26
N ARG A 54 -2.71 2.73 -17.92
CA ARG A 54 -2.27 2.28 -19.24
C ARG A 54 -0.77 2.08 -19.22
N VAL A 55 -0.34 0.86 -19.55
CA VAL A 55 1.06 0.52 -19.79
C VAL A 55 1.27 0.32 -21.29
N THR A 56 2.23 1.03 -21.87
CA THR A 56 2.49 1.03 -23.31
C THR A 56 3.99 0.98 -23.59
N GLU A 57 4.37 0.62 -24.82
CA GLU A 57 5.77 0.57 -25.26
C GLU A 57 6.67 -0.40 -24.47
N VAL A 58 6.07 -1.40 -23.80
CA VAL A 58 6.77 -2.52 -23.19
C VAL A 58 6.70 -3.72 -24.14
N ALA A 59 7.86 -4.25 -24.55
CA ALA A 59 7.94 -5.33 -25.53
C ALA A 59 7.45 -6.68 -24.97
N ASP A 60 7.78 -6.94 -23.71
CA ASP A 60 7.42 -8.18 -23.01
C ASP A 60 6.06 -8.02 -22.29
N LYS A 61 5.14 -8.95 -22.54
CA LYS A 61 3.78 -8.90 -21.97
C LYS A 61 3.74 -9.23 -20.48
N GLU A 62 4.63 -10.09 -19.99
CA GLU A 62 4.71 -10.44 -18.58
C GLU A 62 5.26 -9.25 -17.79
N ILE A 63 6.28 -8.57 -18.33
CA ILE A 63 6.80 -7.32 -17.77
C ILE A 63 5.73 -6.23 -17.76
N ALA A 64 4.98 -6.07 -18.86
CA ALA A 64 3.88 -5.11 -18.91
C ALA A 64 2.81 -5.39 -17.83
N ALA A 65 2.48 -6.67 -17.61
CA ALA A 65 1.54 -7.08 -16.57
C ALA A 65 2.10 -6.83 -15.15
N GLY A 66 3.39 -7.07 -14.93
CA GLY A 66 4.05 -6.76 -13.65
C GLY A 66 4.02 -5.26 -13.32
N ILE A 67 4.30 -4.40 -14.31
CA ILE A 67 4.16 -2.95 -14.17
C ILE A 67 2.71 -2.55 -13.88
N ASP A 68 1.74 -3.14 -14.58
CA ASP A 68 0.33 -2.86 -14.33
C ASP A 68 -0.08 -3.23 -12.89
N ILE A 69 0.28 -4.42 -12.41
CA ILE A 69 0.02 -4.87 -11.03
C ILE A 69 0.62 -3.89 -10.01
N GLN A 70 1.88 -3.48 -10.20
CA GLN A 70 2.54 -2.53 -9.31
C GLN A 70 1.80 -1.19 -9.27
N LEU A 71 1.38 -0.67 -10.43
CA LEU A 71 0.63 0.58 -10.50
C LEU A 71 -0.77 0.44 -9.88
N GLN A 72 -1.44 -0.72 -9.99
CA GLN A 72 -2.71 -0.98 -9.32
C GLN A 72 -2.56 -0.89 -7.79
N GLU A 73 -1.45 -1.34 -7.23
CA GLU A 73 -1.16 -1.19 -5.80
C GLU A 73 -0.94 0.27 -5.41
N VAL A 74 -0.24 1.06 -6.24
CA VAL A 74 -0.07 2.51 -6.04
C VAL A 74 -1.42 3.22 -6.07
N VAL A 75 -2.25 2.94 -7.09
CA VAL A 75 -3.59 3.50 -7.23
C VAL A 75 -4.46 3.12 -6.04
N THR A 76 -4.48 1.86 -5.63
CA THR A 76 -5.31 1.38 -4.51
C THR A 76 -4.93 2.09 -3.20
N ARG A 77 -3.64 2.33 -2.95
CA ARG A 77 -3.17 3.04 -1.75
C ARG A 77 -3.49 4.53 -1.80
N CYS A 78 -3.35 5.15 -2.98
CA CYS A 78 -3.55 6.58 -3.14
C CYS A 78 -5.01 6.96 -3.43
N GLN A 79 -5.89 6.01 -3.75
CA GLN A 79 -7.30 6.31 -4.00
C GLN A 79 -8.00 6.76 -2.72
N LYS A 80 -8.66 7.91 -2.78
CA LYS A 80 -9.49 8.41 -1.68
C LYS A 80 -10.80 7.62 -1.60
N THR A 81 -10.97 6.94 -0.48
CA THR A 81 -12.25 6.32 -0.08
C THR A 81 -12.59 6.82 1.32
N SER A 82 -13.85 7.19 1.56
CA SER A 82 -14.25 7.66 2.89
C SER A 82 -14.25 6.50 3.89
N PHE A 83 -14.00 6.81 5.17
CA PHE A 83 -14.09 5.82 6.23
C PHE A 83 -15.50 5.24 6.33
N LEU A 84 -16.52 6.08 6.14
CA LEU A 84 -17.92 5.67 6.21
C LEU A 84 -18.29 4.69 5.09
N ASP A 85 -17.80 4.90 3.87
CA ASP A 85 -18.05 3.98 2.75
C ASP A 85 -17.34 2.64 2.95
N SER A 86 -16.11 2.67 3.49
CA SER A 86 -15.30 1.46 3.70
C SER A 86 -15.73 0.66 4.93
N TYR A 87 -16.03 1.35 6.03
CA TYR A 87 -16.20 0.73 7.35
C TYR A 87 -17.45 1.17 8.12
N GLY A 88 -18.33 1.99 7.54
CA GLY A 88 -19.48 2.55 8.24
C GLY A 88 -20.50 1.55 8.77
N GLN A 89 -20.48 0.31 8.26
CA GLN A 89 -21.33 -0.80 8.73
C GLN A 89 -20.61 -1.74 9.72
N HIS A 90 -19.34 -1.48 10.04
CA HIS A 90 -18.55 -2.34 10.92
C HIS A 90 -18.57 -1.84 12.36
N GLU A 91 -18.45 -2.78 13.30
CA GLU A 91 -18.20 -2.47 14.71
C GLU A 91 -16.69 -2.59 15.00
N PHE A 92 -16.20 -1.76 15.92
CA PHE A 92 -14.79 -1.73 16.29
C PHE A 92 -14.59 -2.06 17.75
N ILE A 93 -13.66 -2.97 18.02
CA ILE A 93 -13.29 -3.40 19.36
C ILE A 93 -11.87 -2.95 19.64
N LEU A 94 -11.67 -2.28 20.77
CA LEU A 94 -10.34 -1.91 21.24
C LEU A 94 -9.66 -3.15 21.82
N GLY A 95 -8.49 -3.48 21.31
CA GLY A 95 -7.62 -4.51 21.85
C GLY A 95 -6.69 -3.98 22.93
N GLU A 96 -5.69 -4.78 23.29
CA GLU A 96 -4.65 -4.38 24.22
C GLU A 96 -3.72 -3.33 23.60
N THR A 97 -3.16 -2.49 24.46
CA THR A 97 -2.04 -1.62 24.10
C THR A 97 -0.80 -2.49 23.95
N GLY A 98 -0.20 -2.51 22.77
CA GLY A 98 1.01 -3.25 22.47
C GLY A 98 2.27 -2.51 22.92
N GLU A 99 3.43 -3.04 22.53
CA GLU A 99 4.72 -2.36 22.74
C GLU A 99 4.75 -1.01 22.00
N ASN A 100 5.45 -0.02 22.57
CA ASN A 100 5.61 1.34 22.02
C ASN A 100 4.33 2.20 21.94
N ASP A 101 3.40 2.05 22.89
CA ASP A 101 2.16 2.85 23.00
C ASP A 101 1.18 2.72 21.81
N GLY A 102 1.34 1.68 20.98
CA GLY A 102 0.40 1.35 19.92
C GLY A 102 -0.86 0.67 20.48
N VAL A 103 -2.02 0.92 19.87
CA VAL A 103 -3.29 0.27 20.21
C VAL A 103 -3.77 -0.61 19.08
N THR A 104 -4.29 -1.79 19.42
CA THR A 104 -4.90 -2.67 18.43
C THR A 104 -6.38 -2.32 18.28
N VAL A 105 -6.86 -2.18 17.05
CA VAL A 105 -8.28 -2.05 16.73
C VAL A 105 -8.72 -3.22 15.87
N PHE A 106 -9.65 -4.02 16.39
CA PHE A 106 -10.28 -5.11 15.66
C PHE A 106 -11.51 -4.60 14.92
N VAL A 107 -11.63 -4.98 13.64
CA VAL A 107 -12.82 -4.72 12.83
C VAL A 107 -13.68 -5.97 12.86
N LYS A 108 -14.85 -5.88 13.50
CA LYS A 108 -15.77 -7.01 13.59
C LYS A 108 -16.35 -7.27 12.20
N SER A 109 -16.05 -8.44 11.66
CA SER A 109 -16.65 -8.97 10.44
C SER A 109 -16.95 -10.46 10.64
N ASP A 110 -17.65 -11.08 9.68
CA ASP A 110 -17.92 -12.52 9.71
C ASP A 110 -16.62 -13.35 9.79
N ASN A 111 -15.50 -12.78 9.30
CA ASN A 111 -14.15 -13.28 9.54
C ASN A 111 -13.49 -12.48 10.69
N THR A 112 -13.40 -13.07 11.87
CA THR A 112 -12.96 -12.42 13.13
C THR A 112 -11.47 -12.06 13.21
N GLY A 113 -10.77 -11.89 12.09
CA GLY A 113 -9.31 -11.75 12.05
C GLY A 113 -8.79 -10.39 11.59
N ILE A 114 -9.64 -9.48 11.09
CA ILE A 114 -9.18 -8.17 10.61
C ILE A 114 -8.83 -7.27 11.78
N HIS A 115 -7.59 -6.80 11.84
CA HIS A 115 -7.15 -5.86 12.85
C HIS A 115 -6.05 -4.94 12.36
N TYR A 116 -5.92 -3.81 13.05
CA TYR A 116 -4.96 -2.77 12.76
C TYR A 116 -4.21 -2.40 14.03
N GLN A 117 -2.90 -2.20 13.93
CA GLN A 117 -2.14 -1.54 15.01
C GLN A 117 -1.97 -0.07 14.67
N ILE A 118 -2.37 0.79 15.58
CA ILE A 118 -2.41 2.24 15.39
C ILE A 118 -1.54 2.90 16.45
N ARG A 119 -0.68 3.82 16.03
CA ARG A 119 0.14 4.64 16.93
C ARG A 119 0.25 6.04 16.34
N ASN A 120 0.12 7.07 17.17
CA ASN A 120 0.24 8.47 16.75
C ASN A 120 -0.64 8.86 15.54
N GLN A 121 -1.87 8.31 15.48
CA GLN A 121 -2.81 8.52 14.36
C GLN A 121 -2.29 7.98 13.01
N THR A 122 -1.42 6.97 13.05
CA THR A 122 -0.87 6.28 11.88
C THR A 122 -1.10 4.78 12.03
N ILE A 123 -1.50 4.12 10.95
CA ILE A 123 -1.61 2.66 10.88
C ILE A 123 -0.21 2.09 10.66
N HIS A 124 0.28 1.28 11.60
CA HIS A 124 1.59 0.62 11.53
C HIS A 124 1.51 -0.85 11.13
N GLN A 125 0.36 -1.47 11.33
CA GLN A 125 0.13 -2.84 10.87
C GLN A 125 -1.32 -2.98 10.42
N GLU A 126 -1.53 -3.77 9.37
CA GLU A 126 -2.83 -4.34 9.04
C GLU A 126 -2.72 -5.85 8.85
N VAL A 127 -3.70 -6.57 9.39
CA VAL A 127 -3.84 -8.01 9.18
C VAL A 127 -5.19 -8.29 8.58
N ARG A 128 -5.21 -9.08 7.51
CA ARG A 128 -6.44 -9.47 6.81
C ARG A 128 -6.43 -10.96 6.53
N PHE A 129 -7.62 -11.55 6.59
CA PHE A 129 -7.85 -12.96 6.28
C PHE A 129 -8.68 -13.07 5.00
N MET A 130 -8.18 -13.86 4.06
CA MET A 130 -8.73 -14.06 2.73
C MET A 130 -8.80 -15.56 2.44
N GLY A 131 -9.84 -16.21 2.96
CA GLY A 131 -9.99 -17.67 2.85
C GLY A 131 -8.85 -18.40 3.55
N ARG A 132 -8.04 -19.15 2.78
CA ARG A 132 -6.89 -19.92 3.28
C ARG A 132 -5.59 -19.12 3.41
N MET A 133 -5.62 -17.85 3.04
CA MET A 133 -4.47 -16.95 3.11
C MET A 133 -4.73 -15.88 4.16
N SER A 134 -3.71 -15.48 4.90
CA SER A 134 -3.68 -14.23 5.64
C SER A 134 -2.55 -13.36 5.15
N LEU A 135 -2.79 -12.06 5.10
CA LEU A 135 -1.82 -11.03 4.80
C LEU A 135 -1.58 -10.21 6.05
N GLU A 136 -0.33 -9.99 6.39
CA GLU A 136 0.12 -9.09 7.46
C GLU A 136 1.05 -8.05 6.82
N MET A 137 0.58 -6.80 6.74
CA MET A 137 1.38 -5.68 6.24
C MET A 137 1.88 -4.86 7.43
N ASN A 138 3.19 -4.63 7.48
CA ASN A 138 3.91 -3.93 8.53
C ASN A 138 4.61 -2.71 7.93
N TYR A 139 4.37 -1.53 8.52
CA TYR A 139 4.94 -0.28 8.04
C TYR A 139 6.02 0.23 9.01
N ASP A 140 7.25 0.21 8.51
CA ASP A 140 8.47 0.47 9.29
C ASP A 140 8.87 1.96 9.22
N ASP A 141 8.61 2.63 8.09
CA ASP A 141 8.93 4.04 7.89
C ASP A 141 7.89 4.77 7.03
N PHE A 142 7.78 6.09 7.24
CA PHE A 142 6.78 6.93 6.59
C PHE A 142 7.36 8.29 6.18
N LEU A 143 6.87 8.80 5.06
CA LEU A 143 6.92 10.22 4.74
C LEU A 143 5.72 10.88 5.41
N ASP A 144 5.99 11.61 6.49
CA ASP A 144 4.99 12.46 7.13
C ASP A 144 4.88 13.78 6.37
N THR A 145 3.64 14.19 6.12
CA THR A 145 3.29 15.52 5.57
C THR A 145 2.56 16.29 6.67
N GLU A 146 2.29 17.58 6.48
CA GLU A 146 1.62 18.37 7.54
C GLU A 146 0.26 17.79 7.98
N SER A 147 -0.45 17.10 7.09
CA SER A 147 -1.80 16.58 7.36
C SER A 147 -1.98 15.08 7.15
N SER A 148 -1.02 14.41 6.52
CA SER A 148 -1.16 13.01 6.09
C SER A 148 0.15 12.24 6.07
N TYR A 149 0.12 10.92 5.89
CA TYR A 149 1.33 10.09 5.81
C TYR A 149 1.33 9.15 4.61
N LEU A 150 2.53 8.81 4.12
CA LEU A 150 2.80 7.81 3.08
C LEU A 150 3.80 6.78 3.59
N PRO A 151 3.56 5.47 3.47
CA PRO A 151 4.59 4.47 3.75
C PRO A 151 5.80 4.58 2.81
N LEU A 152 7.01 4.51 3.37
CA LEU A 152 8.27 4.47 2.62
C LEU A 152 8.91 3.09 2.68
N ILE A 153 8.95 2.50 3.87
CA ILE A 153 9.54 1.18 4.10
C ILE A 153 8.47 0.33 4.77
N TYR A 154 8.16 -0.80 4.16
CA TYR A 154 7.15 -1.71 4.67
C TYR A 154 7.37 -3.11 4.12
N HIS A 155 6.74 -4.08 4.75
CA HIS A 155 6.79 -5.45 4.28
C HIS A 155 5.46 -6.15 4.47
N VAL A 156 5.23 -7.15 3.64
CA VAL A 156 4.01 -7.96 3.62
C VAL A 156 4.41 -9.40 3.85
N VAL A 157 3.81 -10.04 4.85
CA VAL A 157 3.95 -11.47 5.12
C VAL A 157 2.68 -12.18 4.66
N PHE A 158 2.84 -13.06 3.68
CA PHE A 158 1.78 -13.96 3.24
C PHE A 158 1.89 -15.27 4.02
N ARG A 159 0.78 -15.71 4.61
CA ARG A 159 0.72 -16.95 5.39
C ARG A 159 -0.46 -17.81 4.99
N ASN A 160 -0.31 -19.12 5.16
CA ASN A 160 -1.43 -20.02 5.24
C ASN A 160 -2.21 -19.74 6.54
N SER A 161 -3.48 -19.34 6.42
CA SER A 161 -4.31 -18.94 7.57
C SER A 161 -4.70 -20.10 8.49
N GLN A 162 -4.54 -21.36 8.05
CA GLN A 162 -4.87 -22.55 8.81
C GLN A 162 -3.67 -23.09 9.59
N THR A 163 -2.48 -23.06 8.99
CA THR A 163 -1.25 -23.61 9.59
C THR A 163 -0.38 -22.54 10.24
N GLY A 164 -0.47 -21.29 9.78
CA GLY A 164 0.39 -20.18 10.19
C GLY A 164 1.72 -20.11 9.46
N ASP A 165 1.99 -21.07 8.56
CA ASP A 165 3.23 -21.13 7.79
C ASP A 165 3.37 -19.91 6.89
N VAL A 166 4.59 -19.36 6.81
CA VAL A 166 4.91 -18.24 5.92
C VAL A 166 5.13 -18.78 4.51
N ASP A 167 4.31 -18.30 3.57
CA ASP A 167 4.43 -18.64 2.15
C ASP A 167 5.50 -17.74 1.49
N SER A 168 5.41 -16.43 1.72
CA SER A 168 6.37 -15.46 1.21
C SER A 168 6.40 -14.17 2.03
N ILE A 169 7.48 -13.41 1.88
CA ILE A 169 7.61 -12.05 2.40
C ILE A 169 8.03 -11.13 1.25
N LEU A 170 7.31 -10.04 1.05
CA LEU A 170 7.70 -8.96 0.16
C LEU A 170 8.14 -7.76 1.00
N LYS A 171 9.34 -7.23 0.75
CA LYS A 171 9.82 -5.98 1.36
C LYS A 171 9.88 -4.89 0.32
N PHE A 172 9.36 -3.72 0.68
CA PHE A 172 9.19 -2.59 -0.21
C PHE A 172 10.01 -1.40 0.30
N THR A 173 10.64 -0.69 -0.63
CA THR A 173 11.27 0.61 -0.38
C THR A 173 10.80 1.57 -1.46
N ASP A 174 9.89 2.45 -1.09
CA ASP A 174 9.26 3.43 -1.96
C ASP A 174 9.98 4.78 -1.83
N THR A 175 10.14 5.48 -2.95
CA THR A 175 10.60 6.87 -3.00
C THR A 175 9.53 7.72 -3.67
N TYR A 176 9.09 8.77 -2.99
CA TYR A 176 8.12 9.74 -3.51
C TYR A 176 8.77 11.10 -3.74
N GLN A 177 8.30 11.82 -4.76
CA GLN A 177 8.62 13.22 -4.98
C GLN A 177 7.34 14.02 -5.21
N LYS A 178 7.39 15.32 -4.90
CA LYS A 178 6.25 16.22 -5.08
C LYS A 178 6.25 16.82 -6.49
N PHE A 179 5.14 16.61 -7.21
CA PHE A 179 4.84 17.23 -8.51
C PHE A 179 3.55 18.01 -8.36
N GLY A 180 3.61 19.33 -8.55
CA GLY A 180 2.49 20.22 -8.19
C GLY A 180 2.13 20.05 -6.72
N ASP A 181 0.88 19.70 -6.44
CA ASP A 181 0.38 19.45 -5.08
C ASP A 181 0.45 17.98 -4.65
N TYR A 182 0.90 17.08 -5.54
CA TYR A 182 0.81 15.63 -5.32
C TYR A 182 2.18 14.98 -5.12
N TYR A 183 2.29 14.11 -4.12
CA TYR A 183 3.37 13.13 -4.04
C TYR A 183 3.09 11.98 -5.02
N ILE A 184 4.09 11.69 -5.87
CA ILE A 184 4.07 10.64 -6.89
C ILE A 184 5.26 9.72 -6.63
N LEU A 185 5.04 8.41 -6.75
CA LEU A 185 6.09 7.40 -6.64
C LEU A 185 7.08 7.56 -7.80
N THR A 186 8.36 7.76 -7.47
CA THR A 186 9.45 7.87 -8.46
C THR A 186 10.33 6.63 -8.53
N SER A 187 10.40 5.85 -7.45
CA SER A 187 11.05 4.54 -7.46
C SER A 187 10.42 3.62 -6.43
N GLN A 188 10.40 2.33 -6.72
CA GLN A 188 10.08 1.28 -5.75
C GLN A 188 11.02 0.10 -5.95
N VAL A 189 11.64 -0.35 -4.85
CA VAL A 189 12.38 -1.61 -4.80
C VAL A 189 11.53 -2.64 -4.06
N VAL A 190 11.35 -3.80 -4.68
CA VAL A 190 10.63 -4.95 -4.11
C VAL A 190 11.61 -6.12 -3.98
N ALA A 191 11.84 -6.58 -2.75
CA ALA A 191 12.64 -7.76 -2.45
C ALA A 191 11.72 -8.89 -1.98
N GLU A 192 11.73 -10.00 -2.70
CA GLU A 192 10.92 -11.18 -2.39
C GLU A 192 11.72 -12.24 -1.67
N TYR A 193 11.13 -12.83 -0.64
CA TYR A 193 11.69 -13.90 0.16
C TYR A 193 10.68 -15.05 0.19
N VAL A 194 11.11 -16.23 -0.24
CA VAL A 194 10.30 -17.47 -0.27
C VAL A 194 11.05 -18.61 0.40
N ASP A 195 10.34 -19.73 0.65
CA ASP A 195 10.90 -20.95 1.23
C ASP A 195 11.57 -20.76 2.60
N GLY A 196 11.11 -19.79 3.39
CA GLY A 196 11.66 -19.48 4.72
C GLY A 196 13.07 -18.87 4.72
N LYS A 197 13.64 -18.54 3.55
CA LYS A 197 14.91 -17.83 3.46
C LYS A 197 14.69 -16.35 3.71
N ILE A 198 15.22 -15.84 4.83
CA ILE A 198 15.04 -14.43 5.23
C ILE A 198 16.33 -13.58 5.12
N GLU A 199 17.46 -14.22 4.84
CA GLU A 199 18.77 -13.55 4.77
C GLU A 199 19.03 -12.93 3.39
N THR A 200 18.74 -13.66 2.31
CA THR A 200 18.92 -13.19 0.93
C THR A 200 17.60 -13.29 0.17
N PRO A 201 17.21 -12.23 -0.56
CA PRO A 201 16.01 -12.28 -1.37
C PRO A 201 16.17 -13.28 -2.52
N SER A 202 15.06 -13.95 -2.86
CA SER A 202 14.94 -14.81 -4.02
C SER A 202 14.89 -14.01 -5.32
N SER A 203 14.27 -12.82 -5.27
CA SER A 203 14.25 -11.89 -6.39
C SER A 203 14.26 -10.44 -5.89
N ILE A 204 14.83 -9.54 -6.70
CA ILE A 204 14.73 -8.09 -6.50
C ILE A 204 14.22 -7.49 -7.79
N THR A 205 13.17 -6.69 -7.68
CA THR A 205 12.60 -5.92 -8.79
C THR A 205 12.62 -4.44 -8.41
N GLU A 206 13.15 -3.59 -9.29
CA GLU A 206 13.16 -2.14 -9.12
C GLU A 206 12.36 -1.48 -10.24
N PHE A 207 11.42 -0.61 -9.86
CA PHE A 207 10.66 0.24 -10.75
C PHE A 207 11.18 1.67 -10.62
N ILE A 208 11.49 2.32 -11.73
CA ILE A 208 11.94 3.72 -11.77
C ILE A 208 11.06 4.50 -12.73
N TYR A 209 10.47 5.59 -12.24
CA TYR A 209 9.62 6.48 -13.02
C TYR A 209 10.33 7.80 -13.29
N SER A 210 10.41 8.19 -14.56
CA SER A 210 11.11 9.41 -14.99
C SER A 210 10.28 10.22 -15.97
N GLN A 211 10.65 11.50 -16.14
CA GLN A 211 9.88 12.47 -16.95
C GLN A 211 8.40 12.49 -16.55
N ILE A 212 8.12 12.44 -15.25
CA ILE A 212 6.77 12.50 -14.73
C ILE A 212 6.14 13.84 -15.11
N GLN A 213 4.97 13.77 -15.72
CA GLN A 213 4.18 14.92 -16.11
C GLN A 213 2.75 14.72 -15.60
N LEU A 214 2.29 15.62 -14.72
CA LEU A 214 0.87 15.70 -14.40
C LEU A 214 0.08 15.99 -15.67
N SER A 215 -1.09 15.37 -15.83
CA SER A 215 -1.93 15.72 -16.97
C SER A 215 -2.41 17.16 -16.82
N ASN A 216 -2.62 17.85 -17.94
CA ASN A 216 -3.32 19.12 -17.92
C ASN A 216 -4.82 18.83 -17.79
N ASN A 217 -5.48 19.47 -16.82
CA ASN A 217 -6.95 19.50 -16.71
C ASN A 217 -7.56 20.31 -17.87
#